data_AF-A0A5J4L4C6-F1
#
_entry.id   AF-A0A5J4L4C6-F1
#
_cell.length_a   1.000
_cell.length_b   1.000
_cell.length_c   1.000
_cell.angle_alpha   90.00
_cell.angle_beta   90.00
_cell.angle_gamma   90.00
#
_symmetry.space_group_name_H-M   'P 1'
#
loop_
_entity.id
_entity.type
_entity.pdbx_description
1 polymer ?
#
loop_
_entity_poly.entity_id
_entity_poly.type
_entity_poly.pdbx_seq_one_letter_code
_entity_poly.pdbx_strand_id
1 'polypeptide(L)'
;MNKWFFNINLFLIVLLIIPSISFATTEYARQTGMSCNQCHIDPMGGGSLTHVGKQFLDDIKIKGLYRPLTSTQRVVRFFIGYIHLITAIAWFGTILYVHILLKPAYAARGLPRGELFLGWLSIIILAITGTLLTISRIPTWKVLCTTRFGILLSIKIILFIIMTGTAAIVTFVIGPRLKRKIAATGIPTEKKEFTVQDLHGFDGKEGRPAYIAYKGKIYDVTNSKLWKDGSHVKKHLAGHDLTDVLKTAPHGEEKILSMPEVGILVETGIKETRPMPVKIFYIFAYTNLAFVFLITFIIALWRWG
;
A
#
# COMPACT_ATOMS: atom_id res chain seq x y z
N MET A 1 -7.44 2.67 -39.66
CA MET A 1 -7.45 3.36 -38.35
C MET A 1 -8.87 3.81 -38.09
N ASN A 2 -9.59 3.00 -37.30
CA ASN A 2 -11.02 2.78 -37.46
C ASN A 2 -11.85 3.72 -36.58
N LYS A 3 -12.92 4.27 -37.19
CA LYS A 3 -14.04 5.01 -36.59
C LYS A 3 -14.71 4.29 -35.39
N TRP A 4 -14.35 3.04 -35.12
CA TRP A 4 -14.84 2.21 -34.01
C TRP A 4 -14.35 2.69 -32.63
N PHE A 5 -13.15 3.28 -32.53
CA PHE A 5 -12.63 3.77 -31.24
C PHE A 5 -13.34 5.04 -30.73
N PHE A 6 -13.97 5.80 -31.62
CA PHE A 6 -14.67 7.04 -31.24
C PHE A 6 -16.06 6.77 -30.64
N ASN A 7 -16.76 5.73 -31.11
CA ASN A 7 -18.11 5.41 -30.65
C ASN A 7 -18.13 4.73 -29.27
N ILE A 8 -17.08 3.99 -28.90
CA ILE A 8 -16.95 3.37 -27.57
C ILE A 8 -16.76 4.44 -26.49
N ASN A 9 -16.00 5.51 -26.77
CA ASN A 9 -15.81 6.62 -25.84
C ASN A 9 -17.10 7.44 -25.64
N LEU A 10 -17.89 7.64 -26.70
CA LEU A 10 -19.15 8.39 -26.60
C LEU A 10 -20.22 7.61 -25.81
N PHE A 11 -20.28 6.28 -25.96
CA PHE A 11 -21.22 5.43 -25.21
C PHE A 11 -20.87 5.36 -23.70
N LEU A 12 -19.58 5.35 -23.36
CA LEU A 12 -19.11 5.43 -21.96
C LEU A 12 -19.39 6.80 -21.32
N ILE A 13 -19.36 7.88 -22.09
CA ILE A 13 -19.68 9.24 -21.61
C ILE A 13 -21.20 9.39 -21.38
N VAL A 14 -22.06 8.77 -22.18
CA VAL A 14 -23.52 8.83 -21.98
C VAL A 14 -23.96 8.05 -20.72
N LEU A 15 -23.27 6.97 -20.36
CA LEU A 15 -23.49 6.23 -19.11
C LEU A 15 -23.11 7.03 -17.85
N LEU A 16 -22.27 8.06 -17.97
CA LEU A 16 -21.90 8.97 -16.87
C LEU A 16 -22.91 10.11 -16.64
N ILE A 17 -23.86 10.30 -17.57
CA ILE A 17 -24.85 11.40 -17.52
C ILE A 17 -26.23 10.89 -17.09
N ILE A 18 -26.43 9.57 -16.97
CA ILE A 18 -27.66 9.02 -16.39
C ILE A 18 -27.64 9.35 -14.89
N PRO A 19 -28.52 10.23 -14.38
CA PRO A 19 -28.63 10.44 -12.95
C PRO A 19 -28.98 9.08 -12.34
N SER A 20 -28.06 8.53 -11.55
CA SER A 20 -28.35 7.37 -10.74
C SER A 20 -29.53 7.75 -9.86
N ILE A 21 -30.57 6.91 -9.81
CA ILE A 21 -31.63 7.05 -8.81
C ILE A 21 -30.94 6.97 -7.46
N SER A 22 -30.74 8.15 -6.85
CA SER A 22 -30.11 8.26 -5.55
C SER A 22 -31.20 8.00 -4.53
N PHE A 23 -31.22 6.81 -3.97
CA PHE A 23 -31.97 6.55 -2.76
C PHE A 23 -31.36 7.41 -1.65
N ALA A 24 -32.06 8.47 -1.25
CA ALA A 24 -31.75 9.17 -0.02
C ALA A 24 -31.69 8.13 1.10
N THR A 25 -30.64 8.14 1.92
CA THR A 25 -30.46 7.17 3.00
C THR A 25 -31.67 7.26 3.94
N THR A 26 -32.58 6.28 3.85
CA THR A 26 -33.89 6.23 4.52
C THR A 26 -33.81 6.11 6.04
N GLU A 27 -32.62 6.23 6.63
CA GLU A 27 -32.36 5.93 8.03
C GLU A 27 -33.20 6.81 8.97
N TYR A 28 -33.27 8.12 8.72
CA TYR A 28 -34.09 9.03 9.53
C TYR A 28 -35.59 8.85 9.29
N ALA A 29 -36.01 8.67 8.04
CA ALA A 29 -37.42 8.41 7.70
C ALA A 29 -37.91 7.06 8.27
N ARG A 30 -37.02 6.06 8.35
CA ARG A 30 -37.29 4.75 8.95
C ARG A 30 -37.39 4.83 10.48
N GLN A 31 -36.59 5.68 11.12
CA GLN A 31 -36.68 5.91 12.57
C GLN A 31 -37.97 6.63 12.96
N THR A 32 -38.48 7.53 12.12
CA THR A 32 -39.75 8.23 12.38
C THR A 32 -40.97 7.46 11.90
N GLY A 33 -40.82 6.54 10.94
CA GLY A 33 -41.93 5.83 10.29
C GLY A 33 -42.79 6.72 9.39
N MET A 34 -42.33 7.93 9.08
CA MET A 34 -43.10 8.95 8.36
C MET A 34 -42.68 9.03 6.88
N SER A 35 -43.61 9.41 6.01
CA SER A 35 -43.33 9.69 4.59
C SER A 35 -42.46 10.95 4.43
N CYS A 36 -41.65 11.02 3.37
CA CYS A 36 -40.68 12.10 3.16
C CYS A 36 -41.31 13.51 3.14
N ASN A 37 -42.54 13.66 2.64
CA ASN A 37 -43.28 14.93 2.62
C ASN A 37 -43.65 15.46 4.02
N GLN A 38 -43.60 14.62 5.05
CA GLN A 38 -43.81 15.05 6.43
C GLN A 38 -42.61 15.86 6.95
N CYS A 39 -41.39 15.50 6.53
CA CYS A 39 -40.17 16.17 6.97
C CYS A 39 -39.65 17.22 5.97
N HIS A 40 -39.85 16.99 4.67
CA HIS A 40 -39.35 17.85 3.58
C HIS A 40 -40.50 18.50 2.81
N ILE A 41 -40.34 19.79 2.50
CA ILE A 41 -41.30 20.53 1.66
C ILE A 41 -41.31 19.96 0.23
N ASP A 42 -40.12 19.67 -0.30
CA ASP A 42 -39.97 18.92 -1.54
C ASP A 42 -39.55 17.47 -1.22
N PRO A 43 -40.46 16.49 -1.34
CA PRO A 43 -40.16 15.10 -1.06
C PRO A 43 -39.26 14.43 -2.12
N MET A 44 -39.05 15.04 -3.28
CA MET A 44 -38.24 14.47 -4.39
C MET A 44 -36.80 15.01 -4.42
N GLY A 45 -36.49 16.12 -3.72
CA GLY A 45 -35.16 16.76 -3.75
C GLY A 45 -34.80 17.58 -2.50
N GLY A 46 -35.45 17.35 -1.37
CA GLY A 46 -35.60 18.33 -0.28
C GLY A 46 -34.33 18.91 0.35
N GLY A 47 -34.14 20.22 0.14
CA GLY A 47 -33.29 21.09 0.97
C GLY A 47 -34.04 21.82 2.10
N SER A 48 -35.33 22.14 1.90
CA SER A 48 -36.13 22.89 2.88
C SER A 48 -37.02 21.96 3.72
N LEU A 49 -36.96 22.11 5.04
CA LEU A 49 -37.71 21.32 6.02
C LEU A 49 -39.07 21.94 6.36
N THR A 50 -40.08 21.10 6.54
CA THR A 50 -41.37 21.47 7.15
C THR A 50 -41.18 21.86 8.62
N HIS A 51 -42.22 22.35 9.27
CA HIS A 51 -42.18 22.61 10.72
C HIS A 51 -41.83 21.35 11.53
N VAL A 52 -42.45 20.22 11.19
CA VAL A 52 -42.18 18.90 11.82
C VAL A 52 -40.72 18.49 11.58
N GLY A 53 -40.22 18.65 10.34
CA GLY A 53 -38.82 18.38 10.00
C GLY A 53 -37.83 19.25 10.78
N LYS A 54 -38.15 20.54 10.98
CA LYS A 54 -37.33 21.46 11.80
C LYS A 54 -37.31 21.06 13.27
N GLN A 55 -38.47 20.73 13.85
CA GLN A 55 -38.55 20.26 15.24
C GLN A 55 -37.74 18.98 15.45
N PHE A 56 -37.84 18.01 14.55
CA PHE A 56 -37.03 16.80 14.60
C PHE A 56 -35.53 17.11 14.48
N LEU A 57 -35.15 18.00 13.56
CA LEU A 57 -33.76 18.45 13.40
C LEU A 57 -33.22 19.12 14.67
N ASP A 58 -34.02 19.92 15.36
CA ASP A 58 -33.62 20.58 16.60
C ASP A 58 -33.53 19.60 17.78
N ASP A 59 -34.44 18.63 17.86
CA ASP A 59 -34.37 17.53 18.84
C ASP A 59 -33.08 16.72 18.71
N ILE A 60 -32.68 16.34 17.48
CA ILE A 60 -31.41 15.61 17.26
C ILE A 60 -30.17 16.48 17.53
N LYS A 61 -30.24 17.80 17.37
CA LYS A 61 -29.17 18.72 17.78
C LYS A 61 -29.04 18.75 19.31
N ILE A 62 -30.15 18.90 20.02
CA ILE A 62 -30.19 18.94 21.50
C ILE A 62 -29.68 17.62 22.08
N LYS A 63 -30.07 16.48 21.48
CA LYS A 63 -29.58 15.14 21.85
C LYS A 63 -28.12 14.89 21.48
N GLY A 64 -27.44 15.85 20.82
CA GLY A 64 -26.05 15.72 20.39
C GLY A 64 -25.83 14.67 19.29
N LEU A 65 -26.90 14.28 18.58
CA LEU A 65 -26.85 13.30 17.49
C LEU A 65 -26.51 13.95 16.13
N TYR A 66 -26.62 15.29 16.04
CA TYR A 66 -26.28 16.06 14.86
C TYR A 66 -25.50 17.34 15.23
N ARG A 67 -24.37 17.58 14.57
CA ARG A 67 -23.55 18.79 14.74
C ARG A 67 -23.52 19.59 13.43
N PRO A 68 -24.22 20.73 13.33
CA PRO A 68 -24.10 21.61 12.18
C PRO A 68 -22.69 22.22 12.14
N LEU A 69 -22.09 22.26 10.94
CA LEU A 69 -20.80 22.94 10.71
C LEU A 69 -21.04 24.34 10.17
N THR A 70 -20.24 25.30 10.62
CA THR A 70 -20.18 26.65 10.04
C THR A 70 -19.66 26.59 8.59
N SER A 71 -19.90 27.64 7.80
CA SER A 71 -19.40 27.71 6.42
C SER A 71 -17.88 27.53 6.37
N THR A 72 -17.14 28.17 7.27
CA THR A 72 -15.68 28.01 7.38
C THR A 72 -15.28 26.57 7.72
N GLN A 73 -15.94 25.94 8.69
CA GLN A 73 -15.66 24.55 9.05
C GLN A 73 -15.96 23.58 7.89
N ARG A 74 -16.96 23.87 7.05
CA ARG A 74 -17.26 23.08 5.85
C ARG A 74 -16.14 23.16 4.82
N VAL A 75 -15.60 24.37 4.59
CA VAL A 75 -14.45 24.58 3.69
C VAL A 75 -13.20 23.88 4.23
N VAL A 76 -12.89 24.04 5.52
CA VAL A 76 -11.76 23.35 6.17
C VAL A 76 -11.91 21.83 6.05
N ARG A 77 -13.09 21.30 6.36
CA ARG A 77 -13.39 19.86 6.22
C ARG A 77 -13.21 19.37 4.79
N PHE A 78 -13.59 20.17 3.79
CA PHE A 78 -13.37 19.83 2.39
C PHE A 78 -11.88 19.67 2.07
N PHE A 79 -11.04 20.63 2.45
CA PHE A 79 -9.59 20.54 2.22
C PHE A 79 -8.94 19.38 2.96
N ILE A 80 -9.29 19.14 4.23
CA ILE A 80 -8.81 17.98 4.99
C ILE A 80 -9.25 16.68 4.30
N GLY A 81 -10.50 16.62 3.82
CA GLY A 81 -11.04 15.49 3.07
C GLY A 81 -10.28 15.24 1.77
N TYR A 82 -9.95 16.30 1.04
CA TYR A 82 -9.17 16.22 -0.19
C TYR A 82 -7.77 15.70 0.08
N ILE A 83 -7.06 16.25 1.09
CA ILE A 83 -5.73 15.77 1.50
C ILE A 83 -5.79 14.30 1.91
N HIS A 84 -6.78 13.91 2.74
CA HIS A 84 -6.96 12.52 3.15
C HIS A 84 -7.12 11.59 1.94
N LEU A 85 -7.91 12.00 0.94
CA LEU A 85 -8.18 11.19 -0.25
C LEU A 85 -6.93 11.02 -1.12
N ILE A 86 -6.21 12.10 -1.45
CA ILE A 86 -5.01 12.02 -2.29
C ILE A 86 -3.92 11.19 -1.59
N THR A 87 -3.75 11.34 -0.27
CA THR A 87 -2.80 10.55 0.50
C THR A 87 -3.23 9.09 0.56
N ALA A 88 -4.52 8.78 0.67
CA ALA A 88 -5.01 7.40 0.67
C ALA A 88 -4.72 6.71 -0.66
N ILE A 89 -4.89 7.41 -1.78
CA ILE A 89 -4.55 6.91 -3.12
C ILE A 89 -3.06 6.63 -3.23
N ALA A 90 -2.20 7.58 -2.83
CA ALA A 90 -0.76 7.42 -2.86
C ALA A 90 -0.30 6.22 -2.01
N TRP A 91 -0.81 6.14 -0.78
CA TRP A 91 -0.49 5.08 0.16
C TRP A 91 -0.94 3.69 -0.30
N PHE A 92 -2.16 3.59 -0.83
CA PHE A 92 -2.66 2.37 -1.47
C PHE A 92 -1.77 1.96 -2.65
N GLY A 93 -1.40 2.93 -3.50
CA GLY A 93 -0.49 2.74 -4.61
C GLY A 93 0.88 2.21 -4.18
N THR A 94 1.49 2.79 -3.14
CA THR A 94 2.77 2.32 -2.58
C THR A 94 2.65 0.88 -2.08
N ILE A 95 1.54 0.52 -1.41
CA ILE A 95 1.34 -0.86 -0.95
C ILE A 95 1.27 -1.82 -2.15
N LEU A 96 0.47 -1.52 -3.17
CA LEU A 96 0.42 -2.38 -4.36
C LEU A 96 1.75 -2.44 -5.10
N TYR A 97 2.43 -1.31 -5.26
CA TYR A 97 3.75 -1.23 -5.90
C TYR A 97 4.76 -2.17 -5.21
N VAL A 98 4.85 -2.11 -3.88
CA VAL A 98 5.74 -2.96 -3.10
C VAL A 98 5.38 -4.45 -3.23
N HIS A 99 4.10 -4.80 -3.21
CA HIS A 99 3.68 -6.21 -3.17
C HIS A 99 3.60 -6.87 -4.55
N ILE A 100 3.20 -6.13 -5.58
CA ILE A 100 3.01 -6.65 -6.94
C ILE A 100 4.28 -6.48 -7.78
N LEU A 101 4.86 -5.27 -7.78
CA LEU A 101 5.98 -4.95 -8.67
C LEU A 101 7.32 -5.32 -8.05
N LEU A 102 7.58 -4.91 -6.80
CA LEU A 102 8.84 -5.27 -6.14
C LEU A 102 8.85 -6.72 -5.63
N LYS A 103 7.67 -7.30 -5.37
CA LYS A 103 7.46 -8.60 -4.71
C LYS A 103 7.98 -8.63 -3.25
N PRO A 104 7.35 -9.42 -2.35
CA PRO A 104 7.81 -9.51 -0.95
C PRO A 104 9.25 -10.01 -0.79
N ALA A 105 9.78 -10.74 -1.78
CA ALA A 105 11.18 -11.19 -1.79
C ALA A 105 12.19 -10.05 -1.79
N TYR A 106 11.91 -8.99 -2.56
CA TYR A 106 12.74 -7.80 -2.61
C TYR A 106 12.62 -7.00 -1.31
N ALA A 107 11.39 -6.83 -0.81
CA ALA A 107 11.12 -6.08 0.42
C ALA A 107 11.75 -6.74 1.67
N ALA A 108 11.87 -8.06 1.70
CA ALA A 108 12.56 -8.79 2.77
C ALA A 108 14.06 -8.46 2.86
N ARG A 109 14.68 -7.95 1.79
CA ARG A 109 16.10 -7.53 1.76
C ARG A 109 16.30 -6.06 2.13
N GLY A 110 15.21 -5.30 2.26
CA GLY A 110 15.20 -3.88 2.56
C GLY A 110 14.44 -3.10 1.49
N LEU A 111 13.53 -2.24 1.92
CA LEU A 111 12.80 -1.36 1.02
C LEU A 111 13.66 -0.14 0.64
N PRO A 112 13.55 0.38 -0.60
CA PRO A 112 14.16 1.64 -0.98
C PRO A 112 13.72 2.75 -0.02
N ARG A 113 14.65 3.65 0.35
CA ARG A 113 14.38 4.72 1.32
C ARG A 113 13.18 5.58 0.92
N GLY A 114 13.00 5.82 -0.38
CA GLY A 114 11.87 6.60 -0.92
C GLY A 114 10.51 5.97 -0.64
N GLU A 115 10.35 4.68 -0.94
CA GLU A 115 9.08 3.95 -0.70
C GLU A 115 8.75 3.88 0.78
N LEU A 116 9.77 3.63 1.62
CA LEU A 116 9.59 3.58 3.06
C LEU A 116 9.18 4.95 3.62
N PHE A 117 9.85 6.02 3.18
CA PHE A 117 9.52 7.39 3.57
C PHE A 117 8.10 7.76 3.15
N LEU A 118 7.74 7.50 1.89
CA LEU A 118 6.40 7.79 1.36
C LEU A 118 5.31 7.02 2.12
N GLY A 119 5.57 5.74 2.44
CA GLY A 119 4.67 4.90 3.24
C GLY A 119 4.40 5.49 4.63
N TRP A 120 5.44 5.83 5.39
CA TRP A 120 5.31 6.38 6.75
C TRP A 120 4.71 7.78 6.77
N LEU A 121 5.14 8.65 5.87
CA LEU A 121 4.58 10.00 5.74
C LEU A 121 3.07 9.90 5.47
N SER A 122 2.66 9.00 4.59
CA SER A 122 1.25 8.81 4.27
C SER A 122 0.44 8.27 5.45
N ILE A 123 0.98 7.32 6.22
CA ILE A 123 0.34 6.79 7.43
C ILE A 123 0.05 7.92 8.43
N ILE A 124 1.03 8.80 8.67
CA ILE A 124 0.89 9.93 9.60
C ILE A 124 -0.19 10.90 9.13
N ILE A 125 -0.14 11.30 7.86
CA ILE A 125 -1.12 12.22 7.27
C ILE A 125 -2.52 11.60 7.35
N LEU A 126 -2.68 10.32 7.02
CA LEU A 126 -3.96 9.61 7.09
C LEU A 126 -4.51 9.52 8.52
N ALA A 127 -3.64 9.27 9.51
CA ALA A 127 -4.04 9.22 10.91
C ALA A 127 -4.56 10.59 11.39
N ILE A 128 -3.82 11.67 11.10
CA ILE A 128 -4.20 13.03 11.51
C ILE A 128 -5.48 13.46 10.80
N THR A 129 -5.49 13.42 9.47
CA THR A 129 -6.65 13.85 8.67
C THR A 129 -7.87 12.98 8.93
N GLY A 130 -7.70 11.67 9.10
CA GLY A 130 -8.79 10.74 9.44
C GLY A 130 -9.39 11.02 10.82
N THR A 131 -8.56 11.38 11.80
CA THR A 131 -9.02 11.78 13.13
C THR A 131 -9.82 13.07 13.07
N LEU A 132 -9.31 14.10 12.37
CA LEU A 132 -10.01 15.38 12.20
C LEU A 132 -11.36 15.20 11.49
N LEU A 133 -11.40 14.40 10.41
CA LEU A 133 -12.65 14.08 9.70
C LEU A 133 -13.64 13.32 10.58
N THR A 134 -13.15 12.38 11.40
CA THR A 134 -13.98 11.61 12.33
C THR A 134 -14.61 12.53 13.38
N ILE A 135 -13.82 13.41 14.02
CA ILE A 135 -14.31 14.38 15.00
C ILE A 135 -15.31 15.36 14.38
N SER A 136 -15.09 15.75 13.11
CA SER A 136 -16.02 16.63 12.39
C SER A 136 -17.36 15.97 12.05
N ARG A 137 -17.42 14.63 12.04
CA ARG A 137 -18.56 13.85 11.56
C ARG A 137 -19.31 13.13 12.67
N ILE A 138 -18.61 12.65 13.70
CA ILE A 138 -19.16 11.87 14.80
C ILE A 138 -19.16 12.73 16.07
N PRO A 139 -20.33 13.23 16.52
CA PRO A 139 -20.40 14.13 17.67
C PRO A 139 -20.25 13.43 19.02
N THR A 140 -20.63 12.14 19.11
CA THR A 140 -20.66 11.37 20.37
C THR A 140 -20.30 9.90 20.15
N TRP A 141 -19.81 9.25 21.21
CA TRP A 141 -19.52 7.81 21.24
C TRP A 141 -20.74 6.95 20.95
N LYS A 142 -21.94 7.39 21.38
CA LYS A 142 -23.19 6.69 21.10
C LYS A 142 -23.43 6.58 19.59
N VAL A 143 -23.29 7.68 18.85
CA VAL A 143 -23.44 7.68 17.38
C VAL A 143 -22.42 6.77 16.71
N LEU A 144 -21.19 6.71 17.24
CA LEU A 144 -20.16 5.82 16.74
C LEU A 144 -20.56 4.34 16.86
N CYS A 145 -21.15 3.94 17.98
CA CYS A 145 -21.46 2.53 18.25
C CYS A 145 -22.85 2.08 17.78
N THR A 146 -23.81 2.99 17.61
CA THR A 146 -25.20 2.63 17.27
C THR A 146 -25.54 2.82 15.80
N THR A 147 -24.85 3.71 15.08
CA THR A 147 -25.15 3.96 13.67
C THR A 147 -24.34 3.05 12.76
N ARG A 148 -24.94 2.61 11.65
CA ARG A 148 -24.24 1.82 10.63
C ARG A 148 -22.95 2.50 10.16
N PHE A 149 -23.02 3.82 9.91
CA PHE A 149 -21.86 4.61 9.51
C PHE A 149 -20.75 4.55 10.57
N GLY A 150 -21.11 4.77 11.84
CA GLY A 150 -20.17 4.74 12.96
C GLY A 150 -19.53 3.36 13.18
N ILE A 151 -20.32 2.29 13.07
CA ILE A 151 -19.83 0.91 13.21
C ILE A 151 -18.80 0.60 12.12
N LEU A 152 -19.13 0.87 10.85
CA LEU A 152 -18.22 0.67 9.73
C LEU A 152 -16.96 1.56 9.85
N LEU A 153 -17.09 2.80 10.36
CA LEU A 153 -15.95 3.67 10.67
C LEU A 153 -15.05 3.08 11.74
N SER A 154 -15.64 2.51 12.79
CA SER A 154 -14.91 1.88 13.89
C SER A 154 -14.13 0.67 13.40
N ILE A 155 -14.75 -0.20 12.60
CA ILE A 155 -14.08 -1.34 11.97
C ILE A 155 -12.92 -0.84 11.09
N LYS A 156 -13.13 0.19 10.26
CA LYS A 156 -12.08 0.79 9.43
C LYS A 156 -10.88 1.27 10.27
N ILE A 157 -11.15 1.98 11.36
CA ILE A 157 -10.11 2.52 12.25
C ILE A 157 -9.33 1.37 12.90
N ILE A 158 -10.00 0.33 13.39
CA ILE A 158 -9.35 -0.84 13.99
C ILE A 158 -8.44 -1.54 12.98
N LEU A 159 -8.93 -1.79 11.76
CA LEU A 159 -8.12 -2.40 10.71
C LEU A 159 -6.91 -1.55 10.34
N PHE A 160 -7.09 -0.23 10.25
CA PHE A 160 -5.99 0.69 9.99
C PHE A 160 -4.93 0.65 11.10
N ILE A 161 -5.33 0.64 12.37
CA ILE A 161 -4.41 0.54 13.52
C ILE A 161 -3.65 -0.78 13.50
N ILE A 162 -4.32 -1.91 13.27
CA ILE A 162 -3.68 -3.23 13.23
C ILE A 162 -2.63 -3.26 12.11
N MET A 163 -3.00 -2.86 10.90
CA MET A 163 -2.15 -2.89 9.72
C MET A 163 -0.97 -1.90 9.79
N THR A 164 -1.16 -0.73 10.41
CA THR A 164 -0.05 0.21 10.66
C THR A 164 0.87 -0.30 11.78
N GLY A 165 0.31 -0.93 12.82
CA GLY A 165 1.07 -1.57 13.88
C GLY A 165 1.94 -2.73 13.38
N THR A 166 1.39 -3.61 12.54
CA THR A 166 2.16 -4.69 11.90
C THR A 166 3.25 -4.12 10.98
N ALA A 167 2.97 -3.05 10.22
CA ALA A 167 3.96 -2.37 9.39
C ALA A 167 5.10 -1.76 10.24
N ALA A 168 4.77 -1.21 11.42
CA ALA A 168 5.75 -0.73 12.40
C ALA A 168 6.65 -1.85 12.89
N ILE A 169 6.07 -2.99 13.29
CA ILE A 169 6.82 -4.16 13.75
C ILE A 169 7.75 -4.68 12.64
N VAL A 170 7.24 -4.79 11.41
CA VAL A 170 8.04 -5.22 10.27
C VAL A 170 9.21 -4.27 10.01
N THR A 171 8.94 -2.97 10.00
CA THR A 171 9.94 -1.95 9.66
C THR A 171 11.01 -1.79 10.74
N PHE A 172 10.59 -1.65 12.01
CA PHE A 172 11.49 -1.25 13.10
C PHE A 172 12.01 -2.42 13.92
N VAL A 173 11.34 -3.58 13.91
CA VAL A 173 11.75 -4.75 14.70
C VAL A 173 12.29 -5.85 13.79
N ILE A 174 11.51 -6.30 12.80
CA ILE A 174 11.89 -7.44 11.96
C ILE A 174 13.01 -7.07 10.98
N GLY A 175 12.90 -5.91 10.32
CA GLY A 175 13.90 -5.43 9.36
C GLY A 175 15.31 -5.36 9.95
N PRO A 176 15.54 -4.62 11.06
CA PRO A 176 16.84 -4.56 11.71
C PRO A 176 17.32 -5.91 12.25
N ARG A 177 16.43 -6.75 12.79
CA ARG A 177 16.79 -8.10 13.25
C ARG A 177 17.25 -9.00 12.11
N LEU A 178 16.60 -8.90 10.95
CA LEU A 178 16.99 -9.65 9.75
C LEU A 178 18.33 -9.15 9.21
N LYS A 179 18.53 -7.82 9.12
CA LYS A 179 19.82 -7.23 8.73
C LYS A 179 20.95 -7.64 9.68
N ARG A 180 20.73 -7.61 11.00
CA ARG A 180 21.71 -8.09 12.00
C ARG A 180 21.98 -9.58 11.88
N LYS A 181 20.97 -10.42 11.66
CA LYS A 181 21.19 -11.85 11.43
C LYS A 181 22.03 -12.09 10.19
N ILE A 182 21.69 -11.46 9.06
CA ILE A 182 22.47 -11.56 7.82
C ILE A 182 23.92 -11.11 8.06
N ALA A 183 24.14 -9.97 8.73
CA ALA A 183 25.47 -9.49 9.07
C ALA A 183 26.24 -10.42 10.05
N ALA A 184 25.55 -10.98 11.05
CA ALA A 184 26.12 -11.90 12.04
C ALA A 184 26.33 -13.32 11.47
N THR A 185 25.69 -13.66 10.36
CA THR A 185 26.00 -14.90 9.64
C THR A 185 27.34 -14.81 8.93
N GLY A 186 27.99 -13.63 8.94
CA GLY A 186 29.37 -13.38 8.53
C GLY A 186 29.82 -14.36 7.49
N ILE A 187 29.30 -14.23 6.26
CA ILE A 187 29.56 -15.22 5.21
C ILE A 187 31.08 -15.33 5.10
N PRO A 188 31.67 -16.48 5.47
CA PRO A 188 33.08 -16.67 5.29
C PRO A 188 33.36 -16.55 3.80
N THR A 189 34.40 -15.82 3.44
CA THR A 189 35.08 -15.88 2.14
C THR A 189 35.57 -17.29 1.76
N GLU A 190 35.21 -18.32 2.54
CA GLU A 190 35.49 -19.74 2.31
C GLU A 190 34.29 -20.57 1.84
N LYS A 191 33.07 -19.99 1.71
CA LYS A 191 31.96 -20.75 1.13
C LYS A 191 32.21 -20.95 -0.37
N LYS A 192 32.80 -22.09 -0.74
CA LYS A 192 33.12 -22.42 -2.14
C LYS A 192 31.90 -22.75 -2.98
N GLU A 193 30.72 -22.91 -2.38
CA GLU A 193 29.48 -23.28 -3.06
C GLU A 193 28.36 -22.26 -2.79
N PHE A 194 27.79 -21.76 -3.88
CA PHE A 194 26.73 -20.76 -3.89
C PHE A 194 25.51 -21.31 -4.62
N THR A 195 24.32 -21.08 -4.07
CA THR A 195 23.07 -21.24 -4.81
C THR A 195 22.73 -19.97 -5.59
N VAL A 196 21.77 -20.02 -6.53
CA VAL A 196 21.28 -18.81 -7.23
C VAL A 196 20.74 -17.79 -6.21
N GLN A 197 20.10 -18.26 -5.15
CA GLN A 197 19.56 -17.47 -4.05
C GLN A 197 20.67 -16.80 -3.23
N ASP A 198 21.75 -17.54 -2.93
CA ASP A 198 22.93 -17.00 -2.26
C ASP A 198 23.55 -15.89 -3.12
N LEU A 199 23.71 -16.15 -4.43
CA LEU A 199 24.30 -15.22 -5.39
C LEU A 199 23.57 -13.87 -5.39
N HIS A 200 22.23 -13.88 -5.36
CA HIS A 200 21.43 -12.65 -5.28
C HIS A 200 21.70 -11.77 -4.04
N GLY A 201 22.35 -12.30 -3.00
CA GLY A 201 22.77 -11.53 -1.82
C GLY A 201 24.03 -10.68 -2.03
N PHE A 202 24.79 -10.96 -3.08
CA PHE A 202 26.04 -10.28 -3.44
C PHE A 202 25.77 -9.28 -4.57
N ASP A 203 24.91 -8.31 -4.29
CA ASP A 203 24.38 -7.35 -5.26
C ASP A 203 25.14 -6.02 -5.31
N GLY A 204 26.25 -5.87 -4.58
CA GLY A 204 27.07 -4.65 -4.58
C GLY A 204 26.44 -3.42 -3.93
N LYS A 205 25.24 -3.53 -3.32
CA LYS A 205 24.49 -2.38 -2.78
C LYS A 205 24.65 -2.27 -1.28
N GLU A 206 24.56 -1.03 -0.78
CA GLU A 206 24.65 -0.72 0.65
C GLU A 206 25.93 -1.29 1.31
N GLY A 207 27.05 -1.31 0.58
CA GLY A 207 28.34 -1.82 1.07
C GLY A 207 28.49 -3.34 1.04
N ARG A 208 27.52 -4.08 0.48
CA ARG A 208 27.65 -5.52 0.24
C ARG A 208 28.64 -5.82 -0.90
N PRO A 209 29.30 -6.99 -0.91
CA PRO A 209 30.08 -7.43 -2.08
C PRO A 209 29.19 -7.59 -3.32
N ALA A 210 29.78 -7.46 -4.50
CA ALA A 210 29.14 -7.62 -5.79
C ALA A 210 29.70 -8.87 -6.47
N TYR A 211 28.93 -9.96 -6.58
CA TYR A 211 29.35 -11.19 -7.25
C TYR A 211 28.50 -11.47 -8.49
N ILE A 212 29.05 -12.17 -9.47
CA ILE A 212 28.32 -12.62 -10.66
C ILE A 212 28.59 -14.11 -10.90
N ALA A 213 27.62 -14.83 -11.46
CA ALA A 213 27.88 -16.19 -11.97
C ALA A 213 28.20 -16.15 -13.46
N TYR A 214 29.18 -16.95 -13.86
CA TYR A 214 29.53 -17.21 -15.25
C TYR A 214 29.98 -18.65 -15.41
N LYS A 215 29.32 -19.41 -16.29
CA LYS A 215 29.59 -20.83 -16.56
C LYS A 215 29.70 -21.69 -15.28
N GLY A 216 28.78 -21.47 -14.34
CA GLY A 216 28.75 -22.22 -13.08
C GLY A 216 29.81 -21.81 -12.05
N LYS A 217 30.56 -20.72 -12.26
CA LYS A 217 31.54 -20.17 -11.33
C LYS A 217 31.13 -18.78 -10.84
N ILE A 218 31.48 -18.44 -9.61
CA ILE A 218 31.19 -17.15 -8.99
C ILE A 218 32.44 -16.27 -9.00
N TYR A 219 32.30 -15.04 -9.50
CA TYR A 219 33.36 -14.06 -9.61
C TYR A 219 33.05 -12.81 -8.77
N ASP A 220 34.06 -12.31 -8.06
CA ASP A 220 33.97 -11.07 -7.28
C ASP A 220 34.27 -9.85 -8.16
N VAL A 221 33.26 -9.01 -8.37
CA VAL A 221 33.35 -7.77 -9.13
C VAL A 221 33.29 -6.52 -8.24
N THR A 222 33.36 -6.67 -6.91
CA THR A 222 33.20 -5.58 -5.92
C THR A 222 34.15 -4.42 -6.16
N ASN A 223 35.41 -4.71 -6.51
CA ASN A 223 36.46 -3.71 -6.70
C ASN A 223 36.52 -3.14 -8.14
N SER A 224 35.64 -3.58 -9.04
CA SER A 224 35.62 -3.11 -10.42
C SER A 224 34.92 -1.76 -10.54
N LYS A 225 35.60 -0.76 -11.12
CA LYS A 225 35.02 0.57 -11.41
C LYS A 225 33.77 0.50 -12.30
N LEU A 226 33.65 -0.56 -13.10
CA LEU A 226 32.53 -0.79 -14.02
C LEU A 226 31.30 -1.43 -13.35
N TRP A 227 31.40 -1.81 -12.08
CA TRP A 227 30.36 -2.49 -11.29
C TRP A 227 29.94 -1.69 -10.05
N LYS A 228 30.07 -0.36 -10.11
CA LYS A 228 29.73 0.53 -8.99
C LYS A 228 28.28 0.31 -8.54
N ASP A 229 28.08 0.17 -7.23
CA ASP A 229 26.79 -0.14 -6.60
C ASP A 229 26.13 -1.41 -7.17
N GLY A 230 26.97 -2.36 -7.63
CA GLY A 230 26.57 -3.63 -8.24
C GLY A 230 25.84 -3.50 -9.58
N SER A 231 26.05 -2.38 -10.29
CA SER A 231 25.44 -2.11 -11.59
C SER A 231 26.50 -1.97 -12.66
N HIS A 232 26.38 -2.77 -13.71
CA HIS A 232 27.21 -2.66 -14.91
C HIS A 232 26.43 -1.98 -16.03
N VAL A 233 26.94 -0.82 -16.47
CA VAL A 233 26.37 0.03 -17.53
C VAL A 233 24.86 0.29 -17.40
N LYS A 234 24.33 0.28 -16.16
CA LYS A 234 22.89 0.40 -15.82
C LYS A 234 21.97 -0.66 -16.46
N LYS A 235 22.52 -1.70 -17.07
CA LYS A 235 21.75 -2.77 -17.74
C LYS A 235 21.88 -4.11 -17.05
N HIS A 236 23.02 -4.38 -16.40
CA HIS A 236 23.29 -5.67 -15.79
C HIS A 236 23.55 -5.48 -14.30
N LEU A 237 23.03 -6.41 -13.50
CA LEU A 237 23.07 -6.33 -12.04
C LEU A 237 23.92 -7.47 -11.50
N ALA A 238 24.70 -7.17 -10.48
CA ALA A 238 25.36 -8.18 -9.67
C ALA A 238 24.31 -9.07 -8.98
N GLY A 239 24.77 -10.22 -8.50
CA GLY A 239 23.97 -11.24 -7.87
C GLY A 239 23.11 -12.05 -8.85
N HIS A 240 23.55 -12.20 -10.11
CA HIS A 240 22.85 -12.99 -11.13
C HIS A 240 23.85 -13.82 -11.93
N ASP A 241 23.35 -14.87 -12.58
CA ASP A 241 24.08 -15.57 -13.64
C ASP A 241 24.00 -14.75 -14.94
N LEU A 242 25.17 -14.39 -15.45
CA LEU A 242 25.34 -13.56 -16.64
C LEU A 242 25.95 -14.34 -17.81
N THR A 243 25.96 -15.67 -17.75
CA THR A 243 26.49 -16.55 -18.79
C THR A 243 25.90 -16.25 -20.16
N ASP A 244 24.57 -16.17 -20.25
CA ASP A 244 23.90 -15.86 -21.53
C ASP A 244 23.99 -14.38 -21.90
N VAL A 245 24.04 -13.50 -20.90
CA VAL A 245 24.10 -12.05 -21.09
C VAL A 245 25.41 -11.64 -21.77
N LEU A 246 26.52 -12.31 -21.42
CA LEU A 246 27.83 -12.03 -22.01
C LEU A 246 27.86 -12.20 -23.53
N LYS A 247 27.03 -13.07 -24.11
CA LYS A 247 26.93 -13.27 -25.57
C LYS A 247 26.56 -11.99 -26.32
N THR A 248 25.95 -11.03 -25.64
CA THR A 248 25.52 -9.74 -26.18
C THR A 248 26.43 -8.56 -25.78
N ALA A 249 27.53 -8.84 -25.06
CA ALA A 249 28.44 -7.82 -24.55
C ALA A 249 29.45 -7.37 -25.62
N PRO A 250 29.95 -6.13 -25.54
CA PRO A 250 30.98 -5.60 -26.44
C PRO A 250 32.41 -6.07 -26.09
N HIS A 251 32.54 -7.08 -25.23
CA HIS A 251 33.80 -7.65 -24.78
C HIS A 251 33.64 -9.17 -24.57
N GLY A 252 34.74 -9.92 -24.54
CA GLY A 252 34.68 -11.36 -24.33
C GLY A 252 34.74 -11.75 -22.85
N GLU A 253 34.86 -13.06 -22.62
CA GLU A 253 34.92 -13.67 -21.29
C GLU A 253 36.21 -13.36 -20.54
N GLU A 254 37.27 -12.90 -21.22
CA GLU A 254 38.55 -12.52 -20.62
C GLU A 254 38.38 -11.49 -19.50
N LYS A 255 37.38 -10.60 -19.62
CA LYS A 255 37.10 -9.60 -18.59
C LYS A 255 36.50 -10.20 -17.32
N ILE A 256 35.70 -11.24 -17.44
CA ILE A 256 35.15 -11.96 -16.28
C ILE A 256 36.24 -12.84 -15.65
N LEU A 257 36.99 -13.58 -16.48
CA LEU A 257 38.04 -14.48 -16.01
C LEU A 257 39.22 -13.75 -15.33
N SER A 258 39.38 -12.45 -15.60
CA SER A 258 40.34 -11.59 -14.88
C SER A 258 39.93 -11.22 -13.45
N MET A 259 38.67 -11.48 -13.08
CA MET A 259 38.14 -11.19 -11.74
C MET A 259 38.43 -12.35 -10.79
N PRO A 260 38.56 -12.11 -9.47
CA PRO A 260 38.76 -13.18 -8.49
C PRO A 260 37.61 -14.19 -8.50
N GLU A 261 37.92 -15.47 -8.71
CA GLU A 261 36.97 -16.58 -8.54
C GLU A 261 36.81 -16.88 -7.05
N VAL A 262 35.57 -16.87 -6.55
CA VAL A 262 35.24 -17.03 -5.12
C VAL A 262 34.42 -18.30 -4.81
N GLY A 263 33.97 -19.02 -5.83
CA GLY A 263 33.32 -20.33 -5.68
C GLY A 263 32.58 -20.82 -6.92
N ILE A 264 31.70 -21.81 -6.74
CA ILE A 264 30.89 -22.45 -7.79
C ILE A 264 29.38 -22.28 -7.52
N LEU A 265 28.60 -22.19 -8.61
CA LEU A 265 27.15 -22.15 -8.58
C LEU A 265 26.60 -23.58 -8.59
N VAL A 266 25.89 -23.98 -7.54
CA VAL A 266 25.31 -25.31 -7.40
C VAL A 266 23.79 -25.25 -7.61
N GLU A 267 23.28 -25.99 -8.59
CA GLU A 267 21.84 -26.23 -8.75
C GLU A 267 21.37 -27.22 -7.69
N THR A 268 20.71 -26.73 -6.63
CA THR A 268 20.22 -27.61 -5.56
C THR A 268 18.71 -27.84 -5.67
N GLY A 269 18.34 -29.07 -6.01
CA GLY A 269 17.02 -29.67 -5.79
C GLY A 269 16.71 -29.93 -4.30
N ILE A 270 17.03 -28.99 -3.42
CA ILE A 270 16.70 -29.07 -1.99
C ILE A 270 15.43 -28.25 -1.77
N LYS A 271 14.39 -28.86 -1.20
CA LYS A 271 13.17 -28.15 -0.78
C LYS A 271 13.53 -27.15 0.31
N GLU A 272 13.82 -25.92 -0.12
CA GLU A 272 14.29 -24.81 0.72
C GLU A 272 13.30 -24.49 1.83
N THR A 273 13.76 -24.51 3.09
CA THR A 273 12.99 -23.96 4.20
C THR A 273 13.45 -22.53 4.47
N ARG A 274 12.62 -21.54 4.10
CA ARG A 274 12.91 -20.11 4.39
C ARG A 274 13.14 -19.91 5.90
N PRO A 275 14.12 -19.07 6.31
CA PRO A 275 14.33 -18.75 7.72
C PRO A 275 13.03 -18.21 8.35
N MET A 276 12.76 -18.57 9.61
CA MET A 276 11.51 -18.18 10.30
C MET A 276 11.20 -16.67 10.22
N PRO A 277 12.17 -15.74 10.38
CA PRO A 277 11.91 -14.30 10.23
C PRO A 277 11.42 -13.91 8.83
N VAL A 278 11.87 -14.60 7.78
CA VAL A 278 11.43 -14.37 6.39
C VAL A 278 10.01 -14.88 6.21
N LYS A 279 9.66 -16.06 6.74
CA LYS A 279 8.27 -16.55 6.70
C LYS A 279 7.32 -15.58 7.40
N ILE A 280 7.71 -15.10 8.58
CA ILE A 280 6.95 -14.10 9.35
C ILE A 280 6.78 -12.79 8.55
N PHE A 281 7.84 -12.30 7.89
CA PHE A 281 7.76 -11.13 7.03
C PHE A 281 6.70 -11.29 5.93
N TYR A 282 6.69 -12.43 5.23
CA TYR A 282 5.71 -12.70 4.17
C TYR A 282 4.28 -12.75 4.70
N ILE A 283 4.07 -13.37 5.87
CA ILE A 283 2.75 -13.40 6.52
C ILE A 283 2.29 -11.96 6.80
N PHE A 284 3.13 -11.12 7.41
CA PHE A 284 2.76 -9.73 7.67
C PHE A 284 2.50 -8.92 6.39
N ALA A 285 3.31 -9.11 5.35
CA ALA A 285 3.14 -8.43 4.06
C ALA A 285 1.77 -8.76 3.43
N TYR A 286 1.42 -10.04 3.32
CA TYR A 286 0.13 -10.44 2.75
C TYR A 286 -1.06 -10.08 3.64
N THR A 287 -0.91 -10.16 4.96
CA THR A 287 -1.93 -9.69 5.89
C THR A 287 -2.20 -8.20 5.73
N ASN A 288 -1.15 -7.37 5.56
CA ASN A 288 -1.32 -5.93 5.30
C ASN A 288 -1.96 -5.65 3.94
N LEU A 289 -1.61 -6.41 2.91
CA LEU A 289 -2.27 -6.33 1.61
C LEU A 289 -3.76 -6.66 1.72
N ALA A 290 -4.12 -7.72 2.46
CA ALA A 290 -5.50 -8.10 2.70
C ALA A 290 -6.28 -7.02 3.47
N PHE A 291 -5.68 -6.42 4.49
CA PHE A 291 -6.31 -5.34 5.26
C PHE A 291 -6.61 -4.10 4.41
N VAL A 292 -5.72 -3.75 3.48
CA VAL A 292 -5.97 -2.67 2.53
C VAL A 292 -7.20 -2.94 1.67
N PHE A 293 -7.37 -4.17 1.17
CA PHE A 293 -8.57 -4.55 0.42
C PHE A 293 -9.83 -4.57 1.29
N LEU A 294 -9.72 -5.00 2.56
CA LEU A 294 -10.85 -4.97 3.47
C LEU A 294 -11.28 -3.54 3.83
N ILE A 295 -10.33 -2.63 4.03
CA ILE A 295 -10.60 -1.19 4.27
C ILE A 295 -11.31 -0.57 3.06
N THR A 296 -10.84 -0.86 1.84
CA THR A 296 -11.49 -0.36 0.61
C THR A 296 -12.88 -0.95 0.41
N PHE A 297 -13.08 -2.23 0.76
CA PHE A 297 -14.40 -2.86 0.77
C PHE A 297 -15.36 -2.20 1.76
N ILE A 298 -14.92 -1.87 2.98
CA ILE A 298 -15.72 -1.13 3.97
C ILE A 298 -16.14 0.25 3.43
N ILE A 299 -15.25 0.94 2.72
CA ILE A 299 -15.57 2.21 2.08
C ILE A 299 -16.63 2.01 0.98
N ALA A 300 -16.57 0.92 0.21
CA ALA A 300 -17.61 0.59 -0.77
C ALA A 300 -18.98 0.34 -0.10
N LEU A 301 -18.99 -0.38 1.04
CA LEU A 301 -20.20 -0.60 1.84
C LEU A 301 -20.82 0.69 2.38
N TRP A 302 -20.06 1.78 2.55
CA TRP A 302 -20.64 3.08 2.90
C TRP A 302 -21.42 3.73 1.77
N ARG A 303 -21.00 3.50 0.52
CA ARG A 303 -21.58 4.19 -0.64
C ARG A 303 -22.73 3.41 -1.27
N TRP A 304 -22.63 2.08 -1.26
CA TRP A 304 -23.55 1.18 -1.97
C TRP A 304 -24.27 0.19 -1.05
N GLY A 305 -24.01 0.28 0.25
CA GLY A 305 -24.65 -0.56 1.26
C GLY A 305 -25.90 0.07 1.82
#